data_AF-A0A6P4F910-F1
#
_entry.id   AF-A0A6P4F910-F1
#
_cell.length_a   1.000
_cell.length_b   1.000
_cell.length_c   1.000
_cell.angle_alpha   90.00
_cell.angle_beta   90.00
_cell.angle_gamma   90.00
#
_symmetry.space_group_name_H-M   'P 1'
#
loop_
_entity.id
_entity.type
_entity.pdbx_description
1 polymer ?
#
loop_
_entity_poly.entity_id
_entity_poly.type
_entity_poly.pdbx_seq_one_letter_code
_entity_poly.pdbx_strand_id
1 'polypeptide(L)'
;MCGYWHLILILACLSQLAATQDPLIFQTSRNPLAGAGTTTPGPFSSASSNLVLVNNVRIPGGLTPFAPAAPPTQEFLDCFGSCPTTPQYSPICGSNMQLYLNEQKFNCARFCGADIQIVRRGSCEGLFAMTRG
;
A
#
# COMPACT_ATOMS: atom_id res chain seq x y z
N MET A 1 20.38 6.07 64.68
CA MET A 1 20.32 7.48 64.21
C MET A 1 21.06 7.53 62.88
N CYS A 2 20.33 7.48 61.76
CA CYS A 2 20.73 7.55 60.34
C CYS A 2 19.59 6.80 59.59
N GLY A 3 18.37 7.31 59.57
CA GLY A 3 18.03 8.65 59.11
C GLY A 3 17.73 8.53 57.62
N TYR A 4 16.51 8.14 57.26
CA TYR A 4 15.53 9.07 56.70
C TYR A 4 15.94 9.78 55.38
N TRP A 5 17.02 9.37 54.72
CA TRP A 5 17.48 9.99 53.47
C TRP A 5 16.93 9.32 52.20
N HIS A 6 16.51 8.05 52.27
CA HIS A 6 15.97 7.36 51.09
C HIS A 6 14.51 7.70 50.78
N LEU A 7 13.76 8.25 51.75
CA LEU A 7 12.37 8.67 51.55
C LEU A 7 12.22 10.09 50.97
N ILE A 8 13.31 10.88 50.94
CA ILE A 8 13.30 12.22 50.31
C ILE A 8 13.55 12.15 48.79
N LEU A 9 14.13 11.06 48.28
CA LEU A 9 14.37 10.88 46.85
C LEU A 9 13.13 10.44 46.05
N ILE A 10 12.02 10.12 46.72
CA ILE A 10 10.76 9.70 46.08
C ILE A 10 9.76 10.88 45.93
N LEU A 11 10.14 12.09 46.37
CA LEU A 11 9.31 13.29 46.36
C LEU A 11 9.81 14.38 45.39
N ALA A 12 10.47 13.97 44.31
CA ALA A 12 10.71 14.79 43.11
C ALA A 12 9.86 14.32 41.91
N CYS A 13 8.88 13.45 42.16
CA CYS A 13 7.73 13.31 41.28
C CYS A 13 6.93 14.62 41.35
N LEU A 14 6.77 15.33 40.21
CA LEU A 14 5.61 16.16 39.82
C LEU A 14 5.89 17.53 39.16
N SER A 15 7.12 17.99 38.96
CA SER A 15 7.34 19.38 38.47
C SER A 15 7.88 19.55 37.05
N GLN A 16 7.56 18.65 36.10
CA GLN A 16 7.81 18.91 34.67
C GLN A 16 6.65 18.45 33.77
N LEU A 17 5.45 18.99 34.03
CA LEU A 17 4.42 19.12 32.99
C LEU A 17 4.65 20.48 32.30
N ALA A 18 5.45 20.49 31.24
CA ALA A 18 5.48 21.58 30.27
C ALA A 18 5.78 20.99 28.89
N ALA A 19 4.77 20.35 28.30
CA ALA A 19 4.78 20.08 26.87
C ALA A 19 4.55 21.42 26.16
N THR A 20 5.64 22.11 25.83
CA THR A 20 5.64 23.19 24.84
C THR A 20 5.32 22.57 23.48
N GLN A 21 4.05 22.62 23.08
CA GLN A 21 3.68 22.37 21.70
C GLN A 21 3.99 23.64 20.90
N ASP A 22 5.08 23.61 20.15
CA ASP A 22 5.31 24.54 19.05
C ASP A 22 4.11 24.49 18.09
N PRO A 23 3.43 25.62 17.81
CA PRO A 23 2.48 25.65 16.72
C PRO A 23 3.26 25.51 15.40
N LEU A 24 3.17 24.35 14.76
CA LEU A 24 3.60 24.17 13.38
C LEU A 24 2.80 25.14 12.51
N ILE A 25 3.44 26.26 12.16
CA ILE A 25 2.93 27.22 11.19
C ILE A 25 2.84 26.49 9.84
N PHE A 26 1.62 26.17 9.42
CA PHE A 26 1.36 25.80 8.03
C PHE A 26 1.54 27.05 7.16
N GLN A 27 2.77 27.32 6.71
CA GLN A 27 2.97 28.24 5.60
C GLN A 27 2.44 27.59 4.32
N THR A 28 1.30 28.09 3.86
CA THR A 28 0.83 27.87 2.49
C THR A 28 1.88 28.45 1.54
N SER A 29 2.74 27.58 1.00
CA SER A 29 3.63 27.93 -0.10
C SER A 29 2.77 28.36 -1.29
N ARG A 30 2.70 29.67 -1.51
CA ARG A 30 2.19 30.26 -2.74
C ARG A 30 3.22 29.97 -3.82
N ASN A 31 3.02 28.90 -4.61
CA ASN A 31 3.75 28.77 -5.86
C ASN A 31 3.04 29.62 -6.94
N PRO A 32 3.71 30.60 -7.56
CA PRO A 32 3.10 31.49 -8.53
C PRO A 32 3.08 30.80 -9.89
N LEU A 33 1.89 30.59 -10.45
CA LEU A 33 1.75 30.35 -11.89
C LEU A 33 0.57 31.17 -12.42
N ALA A 34 0.72 32.48 -12.32
CA ALA A 34 0.00 33.42 -13.16
C ALA A 34 0.87 33.70 -14.38
N GLY A 35 0.34 33.45 -15.57
CA GLY A 35 0.81 34.09 -16.80
C GLY A 35 1.61 33.21 -17.77
N ALA A 36 0.89 32.42 -18.56
CA ALA A 36 1.23 32.26 -19.98
C ALA A 36 -0.05 31.89 -20.73
N GLY A 37 -0.82 32.91 -21.10
CA GLY A 37 -1.81 32.80 -22.15
C GLY A 37 -1.13 32.73 -23.52
N THR A 38 -1.89 32.25 -24.50
CA THR A 38 -1.67 32.31 -25.96
C THR A 38 -0.73 31.26 -26.56
N THR A 39 -1.30 30.22 -27.19
CA THR A 39 -1.56 30.19 -28.65
C THR A 39 -1.68 28.73 -29.12
N THR A 40 -2.64 28.48 -30.02
CA THR A 40 -2.81 27.31 -30.91
C THR A 40 -4.00 26.40 -30.55
N PRO A 41 -5.15 26.52 -31.24
CA PRO A 41 -6.11 25.43 -31.33
C PRO A 41 -5.52 24.38 -32.27
N GLY A 42 -4.75 23.44 -31.71
CA GLY A 42 -4.40 22.19 -32.40
C GLY A 42 -5.69 21.42 -32.66
N PRO A 43 -5.77 20.63 -33.74
CA PRO A 43 -7.00 19.99 -34.18
C PRO A 43 -7.55 19.20 -33.00
N PHE A 44 -8.78 19.53 -32.61
CA PHE A 44 -9.58 18.70 -31.74
C PHE A 44 -9.77 17.38 -32.49
N SER A 45 -8.83 16.46 -32.31
CA SER A 45 -9.01 15.08 -32.66
C SER A 45 -10.20 14.64 -31.82
N SER A 46 -11.33 14.58 -32.50
CA SER A 46 -12.53 13.92 -32.06
C SER A 46 -12.18 12.44 -31.91
N ALA A 47 -11.48 12.11 -30.83
CA ALA A 47 -11.40 10.79 -30.30
C ALA A 47 -12.26 10.86 -29.05
N SER A 48 -13.53 10.47 -29.22
CA SER A 48 -14.42 10.07 -28.15
C SER A 48 -13.80 8.84 -27.46
N SER A 49 -12.69 9.05 -26.76
CA SER A 49 -12.09 8.07 -25.87
C SER A 49 -12.95 8.10 -24.63
N ASN A 50 -13.69 7.03 -24.36
CA ASN A 50 -14.45 6.84 -23.12
C ASN A 50 -13.61 7.37 -21.94
N LEU A 51 -13.97 8.49 -21.32
CA LEU A 51 -13.31 8.99 -20.11
C LEU A 51 -14.28 8.79 -18.95
N VAL A 52 -13.89 8.00 -17.96
CA VAL A 52 -14.71 7.76 -16.77
C VAL A 52 -14.20 8.66 -15.64
N LEU A 53 -15.12 9.36 -14.98
CA LEU A 53 -14.81 10.22 -13.84
C LEU A 53 -14.96 9.40 -12.54
N VAL A 54 -13.83 9.01 -11.93
CA VAL A 54 -13.80 8.32 -10.63
C VAL A 54 -13.03 9.20 -9.64
N ASN A 55 -13.62 9.51 -8.48
CA ASN A 55 -12.96 10.35 -7.45
C ASN A 55 -12.42 11.69 -8.00
N ASN A 56 -13.17 12.34 -8.89
CA ASN A 56 -12.78 13.59 -9.58
C ASN A 56 -11.54 13.50 -10.49
N VAL A 57 -11.03 12.30 -10.76
CA VAL A 57 -9.95 12.05 -11.72
C VAL A 57 -10.54 11.49 -13.01
N ARG A 58 -10.14 12.05 -14.16
CA ARG A 58 -10.52 11.51 -15.48
C ARG A 58 -9.57 10.39 -15.84
N ILE A 59 -10.08 9.17 -15.89
CA ILE A 59 -9.30 7.98 -16.23
C ILE A 59 -9.70 7.55 -17.65
N PRO A 60 -8.73 7.19 -18.53
CA PRO A 60 -9.05 6.53 -19.79
C PRO A 60 -9.90 5.28 -19.52
N GLY A 61 -11.13 5.27 -20.01
CA GLY A 61 -12.13 4.21 -19.91
C GLY A 61 -11.83 2.99 -20.79
N GLY A 62 -10.55 2.62 -20.82
CA GLY A 62 -10.03 1.41 -21.44
C GLY A 62 -9.17 0.57 -20.50
N LEU A 63 -8.95 1.01 -19.24
CA LEU A 63 -8.42 0.14 -18.21
C LEU A 63 -9.54 -0.81 -17.80
N THR A 64 -9.60 -1.99 -18.42
CA THR A 64 -10.40 -3.09 -17.89
C THR A 64 -9.82 -3.36 -16.49
N PRO A 65 -10.60 -3.19 -15.40
CA PRO A 65 -10.12 -3.46 -14.04
C PRO A 65 -9.79 -4.95 -13.81
N PHE A 66 -10.08 -5.77 -14.81
CA PHE A 66 -9.99 -7.22 -14.81
C PHE A 66 -9.21 -7.74 -16.02
N ALA A 67 -8.17 -7.02 -16.46
CA ALA A 67 -7.21 -7.63 -17.37
C ALA A 67 -6.69 -8.93 -16.71
N PRO A 68 -6.77 -10.09 -17.39
CA PRO A 68 -6.20 -11.32 -16.86
C PRO A 68 -4.74 -11.10 -16.50
N ALA A 69 -4.33 -11.55 -15.31
CA ALA A 69 -2.94 -11.43 -14.89
C ALA A 69 -2.03 -12.02 -15.98
N ALA A 70 -0.96 -11.30 -16.31
CA ALA A 70 0.01 -11.78 -17.29
C ALA A 70 0.49 -13.18 -16.88
N PRO A 71 0.67 -14.11 -17.83
CA PRO A 71 1.19 -15.43 -17.53
C PRO A 71 2.56 -15.32 -16.84
N PRO A 72 2.87 -16.23 -15.90
CA PRO A 72 4.17 -16.23 -15.22
C PRO A 72 5.29 -16.43 -16.23
N THR A 73 6.36 -15.65 -16.08
CA THR A 73 7.55 -15.80 -16.93
C THR A 73 8.35 -17.05 -16.54
N GLN A 74 9.21 -17.54 -17.44
CA GLN A 74 9.99 -18.74 -17.15
C GLN A 74 10.96 -18.52 -15.99
N GLU A 75 11.56 -17.33 -15.88
CA GLU A 75 12.48 -16.97 -14.80
C GLU A 75 11.78 -17.01 -13.44
N PHE A 76 10.51 -16.59 -13.38
CA PHE A 76 9.70 -16.70 -12.19
C PHE A 76 9.47 -18.16 -11.80
N LEU A 77 9.14 -19.03 -12.76
CA LEU A 77 8.89 -20.45 -12.50
C LEU A 77 10.15 -21.17 -12.01
N ASP A 78 11.31 -20.87 -12.59
CA ASP A 78 12.59 -21.46 -12.20
C ASP A 78 12.99 -21.03 -10.77
N CYS A 79 12.81 -19.75 -10.44
CA CYS A 79 13.01 -19.24 -9.09
C CYS A 79 12.04 -19.88 -8.10
N PHE A 80 10.75 -19.88 -8.43
CA PHE A 80 9.69 -20.38 -7.56
C PHE A 80 9.78 -21.89 -7.32
N GLY A 81 10.22 -22.66 -8.31
CA GLY A 81 10.47 -24.10 -8.19
C GLY A 81 11.67 -24.44 -7.31
N SER A 82 12.64 -23.52 -7.19
CA SER A 82 13.86 -23.70 -6.39
C SER A 82 13.70 -23.29 -4.92
N CYS A 83 12.52 -22.81 -4.53
CA CYS A 83 12.25 -22.31 -3.18
C CYS A 83 12.31 -23.41 -2.11
N PRO A 84 13.21 -23.31 -1.11
CA PRO A 84 13.17 -24.21 0.03
C PRO A 84 11.94 -23.89 0.89
N THR A 85 11.00 -24.83 0.97
CA THR A 85 9.80 -24.67 1.81
C THR A 85 9.61 -25.88 2.71
N THR A 86 9.06 -25.65 3.89
CA THR A 86 8.69 -26.71 4.82
C THR A 86 7.37 -27.36 4.40
N PRO A 87 7.15 -28.66 4.73
CA PRO A 87 5.90 -29.36 4.45
C PRO A 87 4.76 -29.01 5.42
N GLN A 88 4.97 -28.04 6.33
CA GLN A 88 3.89 -27.49 7.15
C GLN A 88 2.71 -27.06 6.26
N TYR A 89 1.49 -26.98 6.76
CA TYR A 89 0.36 -26.46 6.00
C TYR A 89 -0.23 -25.26 6.74
N SER A 90 -0.11 -24.09 6.16
CA SER A 90 -0.59 -22.81 6.69
C SER A 90 -1.01 -21.92 5.52
N PRO A 91 -2.20 -22.19 4.94
CA PRO A 91 -2.61 -21.60 3.68
C PRO A 91 -2.71 -20.08 3.77
N ILE A 92 -2.34 -19.40 2.69
CA ILE A 92 -2.44 -17.95 2.53
C ILE A 92 -3.07 -17.66 1.17
N CYS A 93 -4.07 -16.78 1.18
CA CYS A 93 -4.61 -16.20 -0.04
C CYS A 93 -3.88 -14.90 -0.40
N GLY A 94 -3.29 -14.88 -1.60
CA GLY A 94 -2.68 -13.69 -2.18
C GLY A 94 -3.69 -12.75 -2.85
N SER A 95 -3.26 -11.51 -3.11
CA SER A 95 -4.02 -10.50 -3.88
C SER A 95 -4.29 -10.90 -5.32
N ASN A 96 -3.50 -11.83 -5.85
CA ASN A 96 -3.70 -12.48 -7.14
C ASN A 96 -4.73 -13.62 -7.10
N MET A 97 -5.52 -13.75 -6.02
CA MET A 97 -6.48 -14.85 -5.81
C MET A 97 -5.85 -16.25 -5.83
N GLN A 98 -4.54 -16.36 -5.61
CA GLN A 98 -3.85 -17.64 -5.59
C GLN A 98 -3.62 -18.11 -4.16
N LEU A 99 -3.84 -19.41 -3.95
CA LEU A 99 -3.58 -20.08 -2.68
C LEU A 99 -2.11 -20.52 -2.59
N TYR A 100 -1.43 -20.04 -1.56
CA TYR A 100 -0.08 -20.48 -1.18
C TYR A 100 -0.18 -21.41 0.01
N LEU A 101 0.42 -22.59 -0.09
CA LEU A 101 0.30 -23.64 0.94
C LEU A 101 0.89 -23.22 2.29
N ASN A 102 1.85 -22.29 2.28
CA ASN A 102 2.56 -21.76 3.44
C ASN A 102 2.98 -20.32 3.22
N GLU A 103 3.25 -19.63 4.32
CA GLU A 103 3.87 -18.30 4.30
C GLU A 103 5.24 -18.29 3.61
N GLN A 104 6.06 -19.32 3.83
CA GLN A 104 7.36 -19.45 3.16
C GLN A 104 7.21 -19.47 1.63
N LYS A 105 6.18 -20.14 1.12
CA LYS A 105 5.91 -20.22 -0.32
C LYS A 105 5.39 -18.89 -0.87
N PHE A 106 4.56 -18.20 -0.11
CA PHE A 106 4.09 -16.85 -0.44
C PHE A 106 5.27 -15.85 -0.50
N ASN A 107 6.13 -15.86 0.52
CA ASN A 107 7.31 -14.99 0.56
C ASN A 107 8.29 -15.29 -0.57
N CYS A 108 8.44 -16.57 -0.94
CA CYS A 108 9.30 -16.91 -2.06
C CYS A 108 8.75 -16.39 -3.40
N ALA A 109 7.43 -16.46 -3.63
CA ALA A 109 6.83 -15.82 -4.80
C ALA A 109 7.14 -14.32 -4.87
N ARG A 110 7.07 -13.61 -3.73
CA ARG A 110 7.44 -12.19 -3.66
C ARG A 110 8.92 -11.96 -3.97
N PHE A 111 9.79 -12.81 -3.44
CA PHE A 111 11.22 -12.75 -3.71
C PHE A 111 11.54 -12.99 -5.20
N CYS A 112 10.83 -13.90 -5.85
CA CYS A 112 10.96 -14.16 -7.28
C CYS A 112 10.35 -13.06 -8.18
N GLY A 113 9.83 -11.98 -7.60
CA GLY A 113 9.32 -10.82 -8.34
C GLY A 113 7.80 -10.72 -8.45
N ALA A 114 7.03 -11.54 -7.74
CA ALA A 114 5.58 -11.37 -7.69
C ALA A 114 5.20 -10.17 -6.81
N ASP A 115 4.56 -9.17 -7.40
CA ASP A 115 3.92 -8.08 -6.65
C ASP A 115 2.56 -8.56 -6.10
N ILE A 116 2.62 -9.26 -4.97
CA ILE A 116 1.46 -9.83 -4.28
C ILE A 116 1.43 -9.43 -2.82
N GLN A 117 0.22 -9.27 -2.30
CA GLN A 117 -0.05 -8.98 -0.88
C GLN A 117 -0.91 -10.08 -0.27
N ILE A 118 -0.84 -10.23 1.05
CA ILE A 118 -1.69 -11.18 1.77
C ILE A 118 -3.07 -10.55 1.92
N VAL A 119 -4.09 -11.17 1.32
CA VAL A 119 -5.49 -10.76 1.51
C VAL A 119 -6.09 -11.48 2.71
N ARG A 120 -5.76 -12.76 2.89
CA ARG A 120 -6.30 -13.58 3.98
C ARG A 120 -5.32 -14.68 4.37
N ARG A 121 -5.19 -14.93 5.68
CA ARG A 121 -4.57 -16.15 6.19
C ARG A 121 -5.63 -17.26 6.18
N GLY A 122 -5.53 -18.17 5.23
CA GLY A 122 -6.53 -19.19 4.94
C GLY A 122 -6.78 -19.37 3.45
N SER A 123 -7.87 -20.06 3.12
CA SER A 123 -8.33 -20.25 1.74
C SER A 123 -8.76 -18.93 1.09
N CYS A 124 -8.65 -18.86 -0.25
CA CYS A 124 -9.21 -17.79 -1.08
C CYS A 124 -10.74 -17.88 -1.26
N GLU A 125 -11.36 -18.97 -0.80
CA GLU A 125 -12.81 -19.14 -0.89
C GLU A 125 -13.57 -18.07 -0.10
N GLY A 126 -14.65 -17.57 -0.70
CA GLY A 126 -15.51 -16.53 -0.12
C GLY A 126 -14.94 -15.10 -0.22
N LEU A 127 -13.79 -14.91 -0.86
CA LEU A 127 -13.31 -13.58 -1.23
C LEU A 127 -14.05 -13.11 -2.49
N PHE A 128 -15.24 -12.54 -2.30
CA PHE A 128 -15.91 -11.83 -3.37
C PHE A 128 -15.14 -10.53 -3.63
N ALA A 129 -14.89 -10.21 -4.91
CA ALA A 129 -14.49 -8.87 -5.27
C ALA A 129 -15.56 -7.93 -4.73
N MET A 130 -15.22 -7.02 -3.81
CA MET A 130 -16.16 -6.02 -3.33
C MET A 130 -16.51 -5.10 -4.49
N THR A 131 -17.49 -5.49 -5.30
CA THR A 131 -18.10 -4.61 -6.29
C THR A 131 -18.91 -3.61 -5.50
N ARG A 132 -18.36 -2.40 -5.36
CA ARG A 132 -19.04 -1.27 -4.75
C ARG A 132 -20.31 -1.01 -5.58
N GLY A 133 -21.46 -1.37 -5.03
CA GLY A 133 -22.79 -1.03 -5.58
C GLY A 133 -23.09 0.45 -5.41
#